data_AF-D8LFB0-F1
#
_entry.id   AF-D8LFB0-F1
#
_cell.length_a   1.000
_cell.length_b   1.000
_cell.length_c   1.000
_cell.angle_alpha   90.00
_cell.angle_beta   90.00
_cell.angle_gamma   90.00
#
_symmetry.space_group_name_H-M   'P 1'
#
loop_
_entity.id
_entity.type
_entity.pdbx_description
1 polymer ?
#
loop_
_entity_poly.entity_id
_entity_poly.type
_entity_poly.pdbx_seq_one_letter_code
_entity_poly.pdbx_strand_id
1 'polypeptide(L)'
;MPRHPLVYFPPLARGVISTLSSHAHTRSSNRRTYSAKKQTIRNGRNLVDEIWTDQPPVPRRPVRVHPLKFAGVGVPEKIAAVRKLVVKERASSLVVMAMDEVAWLFNIRGSDILYNPVAFAASLLTQEDAFLFIDTVKLGEGVEQHLMEAGVTIKPYDALLAELRTLKPKPSPAAAGTAPAPLLPIDSQ
;
A
#
# COMPACT_ATOMS: atom_id res chain seq x y z
N MET A 1 33.52 17.37 13.55
CA MET A 1 32.30 16.67 14.03
C MET A 1 31.09 17.50 13.60
N PRO A 2 30.35 17.11 12.54
CA PRO A 2 29.13 17.83 12.18
C PRO A 2 28.04 17.49 13.22
N ARG A 3 27.44 18.53 13.82
CA ARG A 3 26.33 18.39 14.77
C ARG A 3 25.08 18.01 13.98
N HIS A 4 24.49 16.84 14.26
CA HIS A 4 23.14 16.52 13.79
C HIS A 4 22.16 17.57 14.33
N PRO A 5 21.25 18.12 13.50
CA PRO A 5 20.23 19.04 13.98
C PRO A 5 19.32 18.30 14.96
N LEU A 6 19.21 18.82 16.19
CA LEU A 6 18.28 18.33 17.19
C LEU A 6 16.86 18.54 16.66
N VAL A 7 16.18 17.43 16.31
CA VAL A 7 14.75 17.44 16.00
C VAL A 7 14.01 17.80 17.29
N TYR A 8 13.51 19.04 17.37
CA TYR A 8 12.73 19.52 18.51
C TYR A 8 11.35 18.86 18.50
N PHE A 9 11.11 17.96 19.46
CA PHE A 9 9.78 17.44 19.75
C PHE A 9 9.14 18.29 20.84
N PRO A 10 8.00 18.97 20.59
CA PRO A 10 7.29 19.64 21.66
C PRO A 10 6.86 18.62 22.71
N PRO A 11 6.74 19.00 24.00
CA PRO A 11 6.66 18.09 25.15
C PRO A 11 5.42 17.16 25.19
N LEU A 12 4.59 17.16 24.15
CA LEU A 12 3.38 16.36 24.02
C LEU A 12 3.22 15.73 22.61
N ALA A 13 4.25 15.77 21.77
CA ALA A 13 4.22 15.16 20.44
C ALA A 13 4.51 13.66 20.46
N ARG A 14 3.69 12.88 19.76
CA ARG A 14 3.98 11.47 19.43
C ARG A 14 4.21 11.34 17.93
N GLY A 15 5.36 10.77 17.54
CA GLY A 15 5.66 10.41 16.15
C GLY A 15 5.09 9.04 15.80
N VAL A 16 4.51 8.90 14.60
CA VAL A 16 4.07 7.60 14.06
C VAL A 16 4.58 7.45 12.63
N ILE A 17 5.07 6.25 12.31
CA ILE A 17 5.43 5.87 10.94
C ILE A 17 4.14 5.58 10.18
N SER A 18 3.87 6.39 9.16
CA SER A 18 2.57 6.36 8.45
C SER A 18 2.32 5.07 7.67
N THR A 19 3.38 4.40 7.21
CA THR A 19 3.31 3.15 6.43
C THR A 19 3.11 1.90 7.30
N LEU A 20 3.45 1.97 8.59
CA LEU A 20 3.38 0.83 9.52
C LEU A 20 2.18 0.89 10.47
N SER A 21 1.39 1.97 10.40
CA SER A 21 0.19 2.14 11.22
C SER A 21 -1.05 2.05 10.35
N SER A 22 -1.97 1.14 10.70
CA SER A 22 -3.28 1.08 10.06
C SER A 22 -4.02 2.41 10.18
N HIS A 23 -4.80 2.76 9.15
CA HIS A 23 -5.62 3.96 9.15
C HIS A 23 -6.59 3.98 10.35
N ALA A 24 -7.20 2.84 10.68
CA ALA A 24 -8.13 2.74 11.82
C ALA A 24 -7.43 3.01 13.16
N HIS A 25 -6.24 2.45 13.35
CA HIS A 25 -5.43 2.68 14.55
C HIS A 25 -5.03 4.16 14.66
N THR A 26 -4.48 4.73 13.60
CA THR A 26 -4.09 6.15 13.57
C THR A 26 -5.28 7.08 13.85
N ARG A 27 -6.45 6.81 13.26
CA ARG A 27 -7.65 7.63 13.46
C ARG A 27 -8.16 7.59 14.90
N SER A 28 -8.21 6.39 15.50
CA SER A 28 -8.62 6.23 16.91
C SER A 28 -7.63 6.85 17.89
N SER A 29 -6.33 6.66 17.66
CA SER A 29 -5.26 7.27 18.45
C SER A 29 -5.28 8.79 18.34
N ASN A 30 -5.41 9.33 17.13
CA ASN A 30 -5.53 10.78 16.92
C ASN A 30 -6.75 11.36 17.62
N ARG A 31 -7.90 10.68 17.56
CA ARG A 31 -9.11 11.11 18.28
C ARG A 31 -8.86 11.25 19.78
N ARG A 32 -8.12 10.30 20.39
CA ARG A 32 -7.74 10.33 21.81
C ARG A 32 -6.70 11.41 22.14
N THR A 33 -5.74 11.66 21.24
CA THR A 33 -4.71 12.70 21.47
C THR A 33 -5.29 14.10 21.35
N TYR A 34 -6.16 14.35 20.38
CA TYR A 34 -6.86 15.63 20.24
C TYR A 34 -7.72 15.94 21.48
N SER A 35 -8.45 14.95 22.01
CA SER A 35 -9.21 15.15 23.27
C SER A 35 -8.31 15.44 24.47
N ALA A 36 -7.04 15.03 24.43
CA ALA A 36 -6.06 15.24 25.49
C ALA A 36 -5.11 16.44 25.24
N LYS A 37 -5.38 17.28 24.23
CA LYS A 37 -4.49 18.38 23.77
C LYS A 37 -3.04 17.93 23.45
N LYS A 38 -2.85 16.67 23.04
CA LYS A 38 -1.56 16.12 22.59
C LYS A 38 -1.49 16.14 21.06
N GLN A 39 -0.30 16.38 20.52
CA GLN A 39 -0.08 16.46 19.07
C GLN A 39 0.47 15.12 18.53
N THR A 40 0.01 14.70 17.35
CA THR A 40 0.58 13.55 16.64
C THR A 40 1.28 14.06 15.39
N ILE A 41 2.60 13.85 15.31
CA ILE A 41 3.40 14.23 14.15
C ILE A 41 3.47 13.01 13.22
N ARG A 42 3.03 13.18 11.98
CA ARG A 42 3.22 12.17 10.94
C ARG A 42 4.63 12.33 10.39
N ASN A 43 5.51 11.39 10.74
CA ASN A 43 6.85 11.39 10.19
C ASN A 43 6.84 10.61 8.86
N GLY A 44 7.32 11.25 7.80
CA GLY A 44 7.49 10.59 6.49
C GLY A 44 8.68 9.63 6.44
N ARG A 45 9.58 9.72 7.44
CA ARG A 45 10.77 8.88 7.57
C ARG A 45 10.65 7.96 8.79
N ASN A 46 11.16 6.74 8.65
CA ASN A 46 11.31 5.81 9.75
C ASN A 46 12.62 6.10 10.48
N LEU A 47 12.53 6.65 11.70
CA LEU A 47 13.70 7.03 12.50
C LEU A 47 14.52 5.81 12.95
N VAL A 48 13.93 4.61 12.98
CA VAL A 48 14.69 3.38 13.28
C VAL A 48 15.67 3.08 12.15
N ASP A 49 15.28 3.30 10.89
CA ASP A 49 16.14 3.06 9.73
C ASP A 49 17.37 3.99 9.74
N GLU A 50 17.27 5.19 10.32
CA GLU A 50 18.41 6.14 10.42
C GLU A 50 19.51 5.66 11.38
N ILE A 51 19.17 4.78 12.33
CA ILE A 51 20.11 4.24 13.32
C ILE A 51 20.39 2.75 13.13
N TRP A 52 19.74 2.10 12.16
CA TRP A 52 19.88 0.68 11.89
C TRP A 52 21.03 0.42 10.90
N THR A 53 22.23 0.29 11.44
CA THR A 53 23.47 0.21 10.66
C THR A 53 23.65 -1.10 9.87
N ASP A 54 23.01 -2.19 10.31
CA ASP A 54 23.10 -3.54 9.72
C ASP A 54 21.77 -4.03 9.11
N GLN A 55 20.91 -3.11 8.65
CA GLN A 55 19.62 -3.44 8.06
C GLN A 55 19.79 -4.36 6.83
N PRO A 56 19.11 -5.53 6.80
CA PRO A 56 19.13 -6.39 5.63
C PRO A 56 18.53 -5.69 4.40
N PRO A 57 19.05 -5.95 3.18
CA PRO A 57 18.46 -5.39 1.98
C PRO A 57 17.06 -5.94 1.74
N VAL A 58 16.22 -5.15 1.08
CA VAL A 58 14.89 -5.59 0.65
C VAL A 58 15.04 -6.83 -0.26
N PRO A 59 14.31 -7.92 0.01
CA PRO A 59 14.36 -9.10 -0.83
C PRO A 59 13.97 -8.79 -2.29
N ARG A 60 14.80 -9.24 -3.23
CA ARG A 60 14.58 -9.14 -4.68
C ARG A 60 14.47 -10.50 -5.35
N ARG A 61 13.83 -11.45 -4.66
CA ARG A 61 13.68 -12.82 -5.17
C ARG A 61 12.62 -12.83 -6.29
N PRO A 62 12.83 -13.58 -7.37
CA PRO A 62 11.90 -13.60 -8.49
C PRO A 62 10.55 -14.18 -8.08
N VAL A 63 9.48 -13.60 -8.61
CA VAL A 63 8.14 -14.18 -8.61
C VAL A 63 7.99 -15.15 -9.76
N ARG A 64 7.06 -16.10 -9.60
CA ARG A 64 6.71 -17.10 -10.61
C ARG A 64 5.21 -17.19 -10.77
N VAL A 65 4.76 -17.58 -11.96
CA VAL A 65 3.35 -17.87 -12.23
C VAL A 65 2.89 -19.07 -11.40
N HIS A 66 1.70 -18.97 -10.83
CA HIS A 66 0.99 -20.08 -10.20
C HIS A 66 0.09 -20.74 -11.26
N PRO A 67 0.40 -21.99 -11.68
CA PRO A 67 -0.30 -22.63 -12.79
C PRO A 67 -1.82 -22.73 -12.58
N LEU A 68 -2.58 -22.54 -13.67
CA LEU A 68 -4.04 -22.58 -13.65
C LEU A 68 -4.60 -23.90 -13.08
N LYS A 69 -3.94 -25.03 -13.35
CA LYS A 69 -4.32 -26.36 -12.82
C LYS A 69 -4.39 -26.42 -11.29
N PHE A 70 -3.67 -25.53 -10.59
CA PHE A 70 -3.70 -25.42 -9.14
C PHE A 70 -4.58 -24.24 -8.68
N ALA A 71 -4.60 -23.16 -9.45
CA ALA A 71 -5.37 -21.95 -9.12
C ALA A 71 -6.89 -22.14 -9.27
N GLY A 72 -7.31 -23.02 -10.20
CA GLY A 72 -8.72 -23.30 -10.52
C GLY A 72 -9.44 -22.19 -11.31
N VAL A 73 -9.03 -20.94 -11.11
CA VAL A 73 -9.63 -19.75 -11.75
C VAL A 73 -8.53 -18.84 -12.29
N GLY A 74 -8.72 -18.35 -13.51
CA GLY A 74 -7.82 -17.42 -14.18
C GLY A 74 -7.84 -16.02 -13.57
N VAL A 75 -6.84 -15.21 -13.94
CA VAL A 75 -6.70 -13.84 -13.45
C VAL A 75 -7.85 -12.94 -13.92
N PRO A 76 -8.24 -12.94 -15.22
CA PRO A 76 -9.34 -12.10 -15.70
C PRO A 76 -10.66 -12.38 -14.97
N GLU A 77 -10.97 -13.65 -14.71
CA GLU A 77 -12.20 -14.06 -14.02
C GLU A 77 -12.20 -13.59 -12.56
N LYS A 78 -11.06 -13.68 -11.86
CA LYS A 78 -10.92 -13.16 -10.49
C LYS A 78 -11.10 -11.65 -10.46
N ILE A 79 -10.46 -10.91 -11.36
CA ILE A 79 -10.60 -9.45 -11.45
C ILE A 79 -12.05 -9.07 -11.72
N ALA A 80 -12.72 -9.76 -12.66
CA ALA A 80 -14.13 -9.51 -12.96
C ALA A 80 -15.04 -9.79 -11.75
N ALA A 81 -14.79 -10.86 -11.01
CA ALA A 81 -15.53 -11.18 -9.79
C ALA A 81 -15.34 -10.10 -8.71
N VAL A 82 -14.10 -9.65 -8.49
CA VAL A 82 -13.79 -8.59 -7.52
C VAL A 82 -14.44 -7.26 -7.94
N ARG A 83 -14.39 -6.88 -9.22
CA ARG A 83 -15.04 -5.66 -9.72
C ARG A 83 -16.55 -5.64 -9.45
N LYS A 84 -17.24 -6.78 -9.60
CA LYS A 84 -18.66 -6.88 -9.25
C LYS A 84 -18.92 -6.55 -7.77
N LEU A 85 -18.04 -7.01 -6.87
CA LEU A 85 -18.12 -6.68 -5.44
C LEU A 85 -17.85 -5.20 -5.17
N VAL A 86 -16.84 -4.61 -5.81
CA VAL A 86 -16.53 -3.17 -5.69
C VAL A 86 -17.72 -2.30 -6.11
N VAL A 87 -18.37 -2.64 -7.22
CA VAL A 87 -19.58 -1.96 -7.71
C VAL A 87 -20.75 -2.14 -6.73
N LYS A 88 -20.95 -3.34 -6.20
CA LYS A 88 -21.98 -3.64 -5.19
C LYS A 88 -21.81 -2.77 -3.93
N GLU A 89 -20.57 -2.59 -3.49
CA GLU A 89 -20.22 -1.73 -2.35
C GLU A 89 -20.18 -0.22 -2.69
N ARG A 90 -20.62 0.16 -3.91
CA ARG A 90 -20.66 1.54 -4.40
C ARG A 90 -19.30 2.25 -4.40
N ALA A 91 -18.21 1.49 -4.44
CA ALA A 91 -16.85 2.01 -4.58
C ALA A 91 -16.46 2.19 -6.07
N SER A 92 -15.53 3.11 -6.34
CA SER A 92 -14.98 3.33 -7.69
C SER A 92 -13.72 2.51 -7.96
N SER A 93 -12.99 2.16 -6.90
CA SER A 93 -11.71 1.47 -7.01
C SER A 93 -11.42 0.68 -5.72
N LEU A 94 -10.54 -0.30 -5.82
CA LEU A 94 -10.05 -1.10 -4.70
C LEU A 94 -8.52 -1.11 -4.69
N VAL A 95 -7.94 -0.81 -3.54
CA VAL A 95 -6.51 -0.96 -3.29
C VAL A 95 -6.29 -2.21 -2.45
N VAL A 96 -5.45 -3.11 -2.92
CA VAL A 96 -5.09 -4.35 -2.21
C VAL A 96 -3.63 -4.24 -1.78
N MET A 97 -3.40 -4.27 -0.47
CA MET A 97 -2.07 -4.15 0.14
C MET A 97 -1.60 -5.47 0.79
N ALA A 98 -2.52 -6.41 1.01
CA ALA A 98 -2.18 -7.71 1.58
C ALA A 98 -1.50 -8.57 0.50
N MET A 99 -0.28 -9.03 0.78
CA MET A 99 0.57 -9.68 -0.22
C MET A 99 0.00 -11.02 -0.70
N ASP A 100 -0.70 -11.74 0.18
CA ASP A 100 -1.39 -13.00 -0.11
C ASP A 100 -2.61 -12.77 -1.01
N GLU A 101 -3.37 -11.70 -0.80
CA GLU A 101 -4.48 -11.31 -1.67
C GLU A 101 -3.98 -10.92 -3.07
N VAL A 102 -2.89 -10.15 -3.16
CA VAL A 102 -2.23 -9.81 -4.43
C VAL A 102 -1.74 -11.06 -5.15
N ALA A 103 -1.06 -11.96 -4.43
CA ALA A 103 -0.58 -13.23 -4.98
C ALA A 103 -1.73 -14.11 -5.50
N TRP A 104 -2.86 -14.15 -4.78
CA TRP A 104 -4.04 -14.89 -5.22
C TRP A 104 -4.71 -14.25 -6.44
N LEU A 105 -4.86 -12.93 -6.46
CA LEU A 105 -5.57 -12.19 -7.50
C LEU A 105 -4.89 -12.37 -8.86
N PHE A 106 -3.55 -12.30 -8.89
CA PHE A 106 -2.77 -12.36 -10.13
C PHE A 106 -2.18 -13.73 -10.45
N ASN A 107 -2.49 -14.76 -9.65
CA ASN A 107 -1.90 -16.10 -9.80
C ASN A 107 -0.37 -16.04 -9.87
N ILE A 108 0.27 -15.34 -8.93
CA ILE A 108 1.73 -15.29 -8.80
C ILE A 108 2.17 -15.74 -7.41
N ARG A 109 3.40 -16.23 -7.27
CA ARG A 109 4.00 -16.61 -5.98
C ARG A 109 5.41 -16.06 -5.87
N GLY A 110 5.75 -15.56 -4.69
CA GLY A 110 7.06 -15.02 -4.35
C GLY A 110 7.76 -15.84 -3.28
N SER A 111 8.83 -15.27 -2.73
CA SER A 111 9.58 -15.87 -1.62
C SER A 111 10.21 -14.81 -0.71
N ASP A 112 9.65 -13.60 -0.67
CA ASP A 112 10.25 -12.49 0.08
C ASP A 112 10.16 -12.71 1.59
N ILE A 113 9.12 -13.42 2.05
CA ILE A 113 8.90 -13.77 3.45
C ILE A 113 9.15 -15.27 3.65
N LEU A 114 9.97 -15.63 4.64
CA LEU A 114 10.22 -17.02 4.96
C LEU A 114 8.89 -17.74 5.30
N TYR A 115 8.73 -18.94 4.76
CA TYR A 115 7.54 -19.79 4.91
C TYR A 115 6.22 -19.26 4.33
N ASN A 116 6.23 -18.11 3.64
CA ASN A 116 5.06 -17.55 2.98
C ASN A 116 5.37 -17.25 1.50
N PRO A 117 4.70 -17.89 0.52
CA PRO A 117 5.05 -17.78 -0.90
C PRO A 117 4.53 -16.48 -1.54
N VAL A 118 4.84 -15.34 -0.93
CA VAL A 118 4.39 -13.99 -1.30
C VAL A 118 5.57 -13.09 -1.64
N ALA A 119 5.28 -11.99 -2.31
CA ALA A 119 6.24 -10.93 -2.62
C ALA A 119 5.68 -9.57 -2.20
N PHE A 120 6.58 -8.62 -1.90
CA PHE A 120 6.19 -7.23 -1.67
C PHE A 120 5.60 -6.65 -2.95
N ALA A 121 4.28 -6.51 -2.95
CA ALA A 121 3.50 -5.99 -4.05
C ALA A 121 2.18 -5.40 -3.54
N ALA A 122 1.61 -4.49 -4.32
CA ALA A 122 0.30 -3.91 -4.09
C ALA A 122 -0.50 -3.90 -5.39
N SER A 123 -1.81 -3.73 -5.31
CA SER A 123 -2.64 -3.60 -6.51
C SER A 123 -3.65 -2.46 -6.40
N LEU A 124 -3.98 -1.89 -7.55
CA LEU A 124 -5.10 -0.97 -7.71
C LEU A 124 -6.02 -1.53 -8.79
N LEU A 125 -7.27 -1.80 -8.43
CA LEU A 125 -8.31 -2.16 -9.38
C LEU A 125 -9.25 -0.96 -9.55
N THR A 126 -9.38 -0.48 -10.78
CA THR A 126 -10.43 0.46 -11.17
C THR A 126 -11.56 -0.30 -11.88
N GLN A 127 -12.57 0.41 -12.38
CA GLN A 127 -13.65 -0.21 -13.14
C GLN A 127 -13.14 -0.79 -14.47
N GLU A 128 -12.21 -0.10 -15.13
CA GLU A 128 -11.64 -0.54 -16.41
C GLU A 128 -10.27 -1.22 -16.27
N ASP A 129 -9.41 -0.73 -15.38
CA ASP A 129 -7.99 -1.10 -15.32
C ASP A 129 -7.63 -1.94 -14.09
N ALA A 130 -6.55 -2.70 -14.22
CA ALA A 130 -5.93 -3.45 -13.14
C ALA A 130 -4.42 -3.17 -13.13
N PHE A 131 -3.93 -2.64 -12.01
CA PHE A 131 -2.52 -2.31 -11.83
C PHE A 131 -1.89 -3.21 -10.78
N LEU A 132 -0.72 -3.76 -11.09
CA LEU A 132 0.17 -4.43 -10.15
C LEU A 132 1.39 -3.54 -9.91
N PHE A 133 1.62 -3.17 -8.65
CA PHE A 133 2.80 -2.43 -8.21
C PHE A 133 3.79 -3.40 -7.58
N ILE A 134 4.93 -3.61 -8.24
CA ILE A 134 5.97 -4.55 -7.80
C ILE A 134 7.35 -4.05 -8.26
N ASP A 135 8.42 -4.43 -7.58
CA ASP A 135 9.79 -4.23 -8.09
C ASP A 135 9.96 -5.09 -9.36
N THR A 136 10.22 -4.45 -10.50
CA THR A 136 10.29 -5.11 -11.81
C THR A 136 11.43 -6.11 -11.89
N VAL A 137 12.48 -5.97 -11.06
CA VAL A 137 13.56 -6.95 -10.94
C VAL A 137 13.04 -8.32 -10.47
N LYS A 138 11.87 -8.36 -9.82
CA LYS A 138 11.24 -9.60 -9.37
C LYS A 138 10.49 -10.33 -10.47
N LEU A 139 10.24 -9.73 -11.64
CA LEU A 139 9.48 -10.38 -12.71
C LEU A 139 10.33 -11.50 -13.31
N GLY A 140 10.07 -12.73 -12.86
CA GLY A 140 10.68 -13.93 -13.42
C GLY A 140 10.18 -14.22 -14.83
N GLU A 141 10.76 -15.25 -15.44
CA GLU A 141 10.42 -15.69 -16.79
C GLU A 141 8.92 -15.97 -16.94
N GLY A 142 8.31 -15.40 -17.99
CA GLY A 142 6.90 -15.59 -18.34
C GLY A 142 5.89 -14.88 -17.44
N VAL A 143 6.30 -14.24 -16.34
CA VAL A 143 5.37 -13.54 -15.43
C VAL A 143 4.78 -12.29 -16.08
N GLU A 144 5.63 -11.48 -16.72
CA GLU A 144 5.18 -10.26 -17.39
C GLU A 144 4.16 -10.59 -18.48
N GLN A 145 4.46 -11.57 -19.34
CA GLN A 145 3.54 -12.03 -20.37
C GLN A 145 2.21 -12.54 -19.79
N HIS A 146 2.24 -13.40 -18.77
CA HIS A 146 1.04 -13.91 -18.08
C HIS A 146 0.14 -12.77 -17.55
N LEU A 147 0.74 -11.71 -17.02
CA LEU A 147 0.01 -10.55 -16.51
C LEU A 147 -0.55 -9.67 -17.64
N MET A 148 0.25 -9.43 -18.68
CA MET A 148 -0.17 -8.63 -19.85
C MET A 148 -1.32 -9.30 -20.60
N GLU A 149 -1.25 -10.61 -20.82
CA GLU A 149 -2.33 -11.39 -21.44
C GLU A 149 -3.62 -11.35 -20.61
N ALA A 150 -3.50 -11.22 -19.29
CA ALA A 150 -4.62 -11.05 -18.38
C ALA A 150 -5.14 -9.59 -18.30
N GLY A 151 -4.56 -8.65 -19.06
CA GLY A 151 -4.94 -7.22 -19.05
C GLY A 151 -4.46 -6.47 -17.80
N VAL A 152 -3.40 -6.93 -17.15
CA VAL A 152 -2.82 -6.29 -15.96
C VAL A 152 -1.65 -5.41 -16.36
N THR A 153 -1.69 -4.14 -15.94
CA THR A 153 -0.59 -3.19 -16.13
C THR A 153 0.38 -3.25 -14.95
N ILE A 154 1.67 -3.47 -15.24
CA ILE A 154 2.71 -3.52 -14.21
C ILE A 154 3.33 -2.13 -14.04
N LYS A 155 3.51 -1.69 -12.79
CA LYS A 155 4.15 -0.43 -12.43
C LYS A 155 5.20 -0.66 -11.32
N PRO A 156 6.25 0.18 -11.22
CA PRO A 156 7.17 0.13 -10.08
C PRO A 156 6.44 0.33 -8.75
N TYR A 157 6.89 -0.36 -7.69
CA TYR A 157 6.25 -0.30 -6.37
C TYR A 157 6.08 1.15 -5.85
N ASP A 158 7.12 1.98 -6.04
CA ASP A 158 7.14 3.37 -5.54
C ASP A 158 6.16 4.30 -6.28
N ALA A 159 5.64 3.88 -7.44
CA ALA A 159 4.64 4.65 -8.19
C ALA A 159 3.24 4.58 -7.57
N LEU A 160 2.98 3.65 -6.63
CA LEU A 160 1.67 3.45 -6.02
C LEU A 160 1.08 4.76 -5.46
N LEU A 161 1.85 5.49 -4.64
CA LEU A 161 1.36 6.72 -4.02
C LEU A 161 1.10 7.83 -5.03
N ALA A 162 1.88 7.89 -6.11
CA ALA A 162 1.64 8.84 -7.19
C ALA A 162 0.34 8.50 -7.92
N GLU A 163 0.11 7.23 -8.21
CA GLU A 163 -1.12 6.76 -8.86
C GLU A 163 -2.36 7.04 -8.00
N LEU A 164 -2.31 6.76 -6.70
CA LEU A 164 -3.46 7.00 -5.82
C LEU A 164 -3.84 8.47 -5.71
N ARG A 165 -2.92 9.41 -5.97
CA ARG A 165 -3.20 10.85 -5.98
C ARG A 165 -3.94 11.31 -7.24
N THR A 166 -3.87 10.55 -8.34
CA THR A 166 -4.60 10.89 -9.58
C THR A 166 -6.07 10.50 -9.49
N LEU A 167 -6.41 9.56 -8.60
CA LEU A 167 -7.78 9.12 -8.38
C LEU A 167 -8.61 10.26 -7.76
N LYS A 168 -9.70 10.62 -8.45
CA LYS A 168 -10.67 11.59 -7.93
C LYS A 168 -11.50 10.92 -6.83
N PRO A 169 -11.63 11.53 -5.64
CA PRO A 169 -12.51 11.00 -4.61
C PRO A 169 -13.96 11.09 -5.09
N LYS A 170 -14.64 9.95 -5.22
CA LYS A 170 -16.10 9.93 -5.31
C LYS A 170 -16.64 10.22 -3.90
N PRO A 171 -17.54 11.20 -3.72
CA PRO A 171 -18.15 11.44 -2.42
C PRO A 171 -18.93 10.18 -2.01
N SER A 172 -18.43 9.48 -0.99
CA SER A 172 -19.16 8.39 -0.36
C SER A 172 -20.24 8.97 0.53
N PRO A 173 -21.48 8.44 0.51
CA PRO A 173 -22.55 8.88 1.42
C PRO A 173 -22.20 8.68 2.91
N ALA A 174 -21.17 7.89 3.23
CA ALA A 174 -20.66 7.74 4.60
C ALA A 174 -19.85 8.95 5.12
N ALA A 175 -19.49 9.92 4.25
CA ALA A 175 -18.72 11.09 4.63
C ALA A 175 -19.56 12.27 5.17
N ALA A 176 -20.89 12.18 5.16
CA ALA A 176 -21.78 13.27 5.56
C ALA A 176 -21.83 13.56 7.08
N GLY A 177 -21.09 12.81 7.91
CA GLY A 177 -21.16 12.93 9.38
C GLY A 177 -19.85 13.26 10.11
N THR A 178 -18.73 13.46 9.43
CA THR A 178 -17.48 13.85 10.13
C THR A 178 -16.57 14.63 9.20
N ALA A 179 -16.70 15.96 9.21
CA ALA A 179 -15.71 16.83 8.59
C ALA A 179 -14.33 16.49 9.20
N PRO A 180 -13.31 16.13 8.40
CA PRO A 180 -11.96 16.07 8.91
C PRO A 180 -11.54 17.48 9.32
N ALA A 181 -11.01 17.63 10.54
CA ALA A 181 -10.42 18.88 10.98
C ALA A 181 -9.35 19.34 9.97
N PRO A 182 -9.28 20.64 9.64
CA PRO A 182 -8.36 21.13 8.63
C PRO A 182 -6.92 20.76 9.01
N LEU A 183 -6.21 20.17 8.05
CA LEU A 183 -4.78 19.90 8.17
C LEU A 183 -4.06 21.26 8.14
N LEU A 184 -3.39 21.61 9.22
CA LEU A 184 -2.51 22.77 9.22
C LEU A 184 -1.33 22.50 8.26
N PRO A 185 -0.90 23.50 7.49
CA PRO A 185 0.20 23.36 6.55
C PRO A 185 1.47 22.94 7.28
N ILE A 186 2.20 22.00 6.67
CA ILE A 186 3.56 21.64 7.07
C ILE A 186 4.45 22.71 6.47
N ASP A 187 4.79 23.75 7.24
CA ASP A 187 5.80 24.70 6.80
C ASP A 187 7.13 23.96 6.65
N SER A 188 7.70 24.03 5.45
CA SER A 188 9.01 23.53 5.11
C SER A 188 10.08 24.37 5.78
N GLN A 189 10.87 23.75 6.66
CA GLN A 189 12.22 24.14 7.01
C GLN A 189 13.10 22.89 6.97
#